data_AF-A0AAP8KHY5-F1
#
_entry.id   AF-A0AAP8KHY5-F1
#
_cell.length_a   1.000
_cell.length_b   1.000
_cell.length_c   1.000
_cell.angle_alpha   90.00
_cell.angle_beta   90.00
_cell.angle_gamma   90.00
#
_symmetry.space_group_name_H-M   'P 1'
#
loop_
_entity.id
_entity.type
_entity.pdbx_description
1 polymer ?
#
loop_
_entity_poly.entity_id
_entity_poly.type
_entity_poly.pdbx_seq_one_letter_code
_entity_poly.pdbx_strand_id
1 'polypeptide(L)'
;MPEGLPACAGRDLSISGMNLFLLSLAIESLSPVVMAQITISCSIPVDDEAVTEFLHKYLGRSRIGTAKLLRMGEKGCFYTGSLYTDEHAKVSRLIRRMLAFFESKDIPLTILKIGPQDSWYAVDPERRDPWKIAPQALLALLDAVPDGGAQAALST
;
A
#
# COMPACT_ATOMS: atom_id res chain seq x y z
N MET A 1 67.16 3.39 -15.31
CA MET A 1 66.63 2.01 -15.35
C MET A 1 66.59 1.51 -13.91
N PRO A 2 65.51 0.82 -13.50
CA PRO A 2 64.54 1.26 -12.50
C PRO A 2 64.73 0.44 -11.18
N GLU A 3 63.98 0.48 -10.08
CA GLU A 3 62.54 0.34 -9.81
C GLU A 3 62.36 0.58 -8.30
N GLY A 4 61.21 1.12 -7.86
CA GLY A 4 60.84 1.09 -6.43
C GLY A 4 60.05 2.29 -5.91
N LEU A 5 58.82 2.47 -6.38
CA LEU A 5 57.71 2.97 -5.54
C LEU A 5 56.98 1.72 -4.98
N PRO A 6 56.07 1.80 -3.97
CA PRO A 6 55.59 2.95 -3.19
C PRO A 6 55.47 2.67 -1.67
N ALA A 7 55.07 3.67 -0.87
CA ALA A 7 54.02 3.54 0.16
C ALA A 7 54.05 4.73 1.14
N CYS A 8 53.45 5.86 0.74
CA CYS A 8 53.06 6.89 1.69
C CYS A 8 51.68 7.46 1.30
N ALA A 9 50.88 7.69 2.33
CA ALA A 9 49.60 8.39 2.34
C ALA A 9 48.37 7.60 1.84
N GLY A 10 47.90 6.69 2.70
CA GLY A 10 46.47 6.43 2.82
C GLY A 10 45.75 7.73 3.16
N ARG A 11 45.02 8.29 2.19
CA ARG A 11 44.05 9.35 2.43
C ARG A 11 42.81 8.70 3.00
N ASP A 12 42.66 8.88 4.31
CA ASP A 12 41.43 8.65 5.03
C ASP A 12 40.38 9.64 4.50
N LEU A 13 39.63 9.22 3.48
CA LEU A 13 38.38 9.84 3.10
C LEU A 13 37.27 9.09 3.85
N SER A 14 37.15 9.45 5.13
CA SER A 14 35.92 9.27 5.89
C SER A 14 34.80 10.05 5.21
N ILE A 15 34.14 9.41 4.23
CA ILE A 15 32.81 9.83 3.77
C ILE A 15 31.82 9.16 4.71
N SER A 16 31.81 9.66 5.94
CA SER A 16 30.77 9.37 6.93
C SER A 16 29.49 10.08 6.50
N GLY A 17 28.49 9.31 6.09
CA GLY A 17 27.10 9.71 6.32
C GLY A 17 26.28 10.25 5.15
N MET A 18 26.51 9.86 3.89
CA MET A 18 25.63 10.30 2.79
C MET A 18 25.27 9.26 1.72
N ASN A 19 25.51 7.96 1.94
CA ASN A 19 25.24 6.96 0.89
C ASN A 19 24.11 5.96 1.19
N LEU A 20 23.52 5.96 2.40
CA LEU A 20 22.40 5.06 2.70
C LEU A 20 21.02 5.68 2.41
N PHE A 21 20.89 7.01 2.52
CA PHE A 21 19.62 7.69 2.25
C PHE A 21 19.32 7.82 0.75
N LEU A 22 20.34 7.99 -0.11
CA LEU A 22 20.12 8.11 -1.56
C LEU A 22 19.94 6.76 -2.26
N LEU A 23 20.51 5.66 -1.73
CA LEU A 23 20.21 4.33 -2.24
C LEU A 23 18.76 3.89 -1.91
N SER A 24 18.22 4.31 -0.76
CA SER A 24 16.83 4.01 -0.42
C SER A 24 15.83 4.76 -1.32
N LEU A 25 16.15 5.98 -1.75
CA LEU A 25 15.31 6.75 -2.69
C LEU A 25 15.42 6.23 -4.13
N ALA A 26 16.56 5.67 -4.53
CA ALA A 26 16.77 5.17 -5.89
C ALA A 26 16.15 3.80 -6.18
N ILE A 27 15.93 2.95 -5.15
CA ILE A 27 15.26 1.65 -5.35
C ILE A 27 13.75 1.83 -5.62
N GLU A 28 13.15 2.94 -5.20
CA GLU A 28 11.78 3.30 -5.61
C GLU A 28 11.69 3.77 -7.07
N SER A 29 12.82 4.09 -7.72
CA SER A 29 12.84 4.74 -9.04
C SER A 29 12.82 3.77 -10.24
N LEU A 30 12.93 2.45 -10.06
CA LEU A 30 13.13 1.53 -11.19
C LEU A 30 12.49 0.15 -11.01
N SER A 31 11.24 0.14 -10.54
CA SER A 31 10.35 -0.97 -10.83
C SER A 31 9.11 -0.40 -11.53
N PRO A 32 8.63 -1.00 -12.64
CA PRO A 32 7.50 -0.48 -13.40
C PRO A 32 6.30 -0.40 -12.46
N VAL A 33 5.95 0.80 -11.97
CA VAL A 33 4.82 1.13 -11.07
C VAL A 33 4.17 -0.15 -10.57
N VAL A 34 4.88 -0.86 -9.68
CA VAL A 34 4.55 -2.26 -9.40
C VAL A 34 3.25 -2.20 -8.62
N MET A 35 2.13 -2.40 -9.33
CA MET A 35 0.83 -1.88 -8.92
C MET A 35 0.45 -2.43 -7.55
N ALA A 36 0.64 -1.59 -6.52
CA ALA A 36 0.31 -1.96 -5.17
C ALA A 36 -1.20 -2.18 -5.07
N GLN A 37 -1.58 -3.32 -4.51
CA GLN A 37 -2.97 -3.64 -4.22
C GLN A 37 -3.26 -3.30 -2.77
N ILE A 38 -4.43 -2.72 -2.56
CA ILE A 38 -5.00 -2.48 -1.24
C ILE A 38 -6.02 -3.56 -0.96
N THR A 39 -5.88 -4.14 0.22
CA THR A 39 -6.85 -5.09 0.77
C THR A 39 -7.40 -4.56 2.06
N ILE A 40 -8.72 -4.70 2.25
CA ILE A 40 -9.42 -4.21 3.42
C ILE A 40 -10.28 -5.34 3.99
N SER A 41 -10.16 -5.52 5.29
CA SER A 41 -10.95 -6.44 6.12
C SER A 41 -11.30 -5.76 7.45
N CYS A 42 -12.24 -6.33 8.20
CA CYS A 42 -12.46 -5.91 9.58
C CYS A 42 -11.36 -6.49 10.47
N SER A 43 -10.90 -5.76 11.49
CA SER A 43 -9.92 -6.32 12.44
C SER A 43 -10.57 -7.33 13.40
N ILE A 44 -11.87 -7.22 13.61
CA ILE A 44 -12.67 -8.10 14.47
C ILE A 44 -13.84 -8.71 13.70
N PRO A 45 -14.39 -9.86 14.13
CA PRO A 45 -15.65 -10.37 13.60
C PRO A 45 -16.79 -9.34 13.75
N VAL A 46 -17.51 -9.08 12.67
CA VAL A 46 -18.63 -8.14 12.63
C VAL A 46 -19.90 -8.86 12.16
N ASP A 47 -21.00 -8.65 12.88
CA ASP A 47 -22.35 -9.09 12.51
C ASP A 47 -23.30 -7.89 12.58
N ASP A 48 -23.12 -6.93 11.68
CA ASP A 48 -23.93 -5.72 11.56
C ASP A 48 -24.58 -5.69 10.16
N GLU A 49 -25.92 -5.64 10.13
CA GLU A 49 -26.70 -5.62 8.90
C GLU A 49 -26.46 -4.33 8.09
N ALA A 50 -26.32 -3.18 8.75
CA ALA A 50 -26.06 -1.92 8.06
C ALA A 50 -24.69 -1.94 7.37
N VAL A 51 -23.68 -2.58 7.98
CA VAL A 51 -22.37 -2.80 7.35
C VAL A 51 -22.47 -3.75 6.17
N THR A 52 -23.25 -4.83 6.31
CA THR A 52 -23.51 -5.78 5.23
C THR A 52 -24.20 -5.11 4.05
N GLU A 53 -25.23 -4.30 4.30
CA GLU A 53 -25.98 -3.55 3.28
C GLU A 53 -25.11 -2.51 2.59
N PHE A 54 -24.28 -1.79 3.35
CA PHE A 54 -23.34 -0.81 2.82
C PHE A 54 -22.38 -1.49 1.83
N LEU A 55 -21.72 -2.58 2.24
CA LEU A 55 -20.78 -3.30 1.38
C LEU A 55 -21.48 -3.95 0.19
N HIS A 56 -22.68 -4.49 0.36
CA HIS A 56 -23.49 -5.02 -0.75
C HIS A 56 -23.75 -3.94 -1.81
N LYS A 57 -24.20 -2.76 -1.38
CA LYS A 57 -24.54 -1.64 -2.26
C LYS A 57 -23.32 -1.07 -3.00
N TYR A 58 -22.18 -0.93 -2.32
CA TYR A 58 -21.00 -0.26 -2.88
C TYR A 58 -20.00 -1.19 -3.56
N LEU A 59 -19.97 -2.48 -3.20
CA LEU A 59 -19.08 -3.48 -3.81
C LEU A 59 -19.81 -4.47 -4.72
N GLY A 60 -21.15 -4.41 -4.81
CA GLY A 60 -21.95 -5.31 -5.65
C GLY A 60 -21.91 -6.78 -5.21
N ARG A 61 -21.41 -7.08 -4.01
CA ARG A 61 -21.29 -8.45 -3.47
C ARG A 61 -22.62 -8.95 -2.90
N SER A 62 -22.92 -10.25 -2.99
CA SER A 62 -24.09 -10.83 -2.30
C SER A 62 -24.06 -10.55 -0.79
N ARG A 63 -25.22 -10.18 -0.22
CA ARG A 63 -25.39 -9.93 1.23
C ARG A 63 -24.89 -11.11 2.08
N ILE A 64 -25.26 -12.34 1.70
CA ILE A 64 -24.87 -13.56 2.41
C ILE A 64 -23.35 -13.75 2.40
N GLY A 65 -22.72 -13.51 1.25
CA GLY A 65 -21.26 -13.62 1.10
C GLY A 65 -20.53 -12.53 1.89
N THR A 66 -21.04 -11.30 1.85
CA THR A 66 -20.51 -10.17 2.62
C THR A 66 -20.62 -10.41 4.13
N ALA A 67 -21.78 -10.82 4.63
CA ALA A 67 -21.95 -11.15 6.05
C ALA A 67 -20.99 -12.26 6.50
N LYS A 68 -20.78 -13.29 5.65
CA LYS A 68 -19.79 -14.34 5.93
C LYS A 68 -18.38 -13.77 6.07
N LEU A 69 -17.95 -12.87 5.18
CA LEU A 69 -16.62 -12.25 5.25
C LEU A 69 -16.48 -11.37 6.49
N LEU A 70 -17.50 -10.57 6.84
CA LEU A 70 -17.50 -9.73 8.04
C LEU A 70 -17.36 -10.57 9.32
N ARG A 71 -18.07 -11.71 9.42
CA ARG A 71 -17.97 -12.64 10.56
C ARG A 71 -16.61 -13.31 10.69
N MET A 72 -15.80 -13.33 9.62
CA MET A 72 -14.45 -13.87 9.65
C MET A 72 -13.40 -12.86 10.18
N GLY A 73 -13.79 -11.59 10.41
CA GLY A 73 -12.89 -10.54 10.89
C GLY A 73 -11.65 -10.40 10.00
N GLU A 74 -10.46 -10.43 10.60
CA GLU A 74 -9.19 -10.22 9.89
C GLU A 74 -8.89 -11.31 8.84
N LYS A 75 -9.62 -12.42 8.86
CA LYS A 75 -9.52 -13.48 7.84
C LYS A 75 -10.44 -13.22 6.64
N GLY A 76 -11.44 -12.37 6.78
CA GLY A 76 -12.45 -12.08 5.77
C GLY A 76 -12.18 -10.79 5.00
N CYS A 77 -11.40 -10.87 3.93
CA CYS A 77 -11.21 -9.75 3.01
C CYS A 77 -12.47 -9.52 2.18
N PHE A 78 -13.06 -8.32 2.29
CA PHE A 78 -14.22 -7.92 1.48
C PHE A 78 -13.86 -7.00 0.31
N TYR A 79 -12.67 -6.38 0.35
CA TYR A 79 -12.21 -5.48 -0.71
C TYR A 79 -10.75 -5.75 -1.07
N THR A 80 -10.50 -5.91 -2.37
CA THR A 80 -9.17 -5.94 -2.98
C THR A 80 -9.22 -5.05 -4.21
N GLY A 81 -8.29 -4.11 -4.35
CA GLY A 81 -8.23 -3.23 -5.51
C GLY A 81 -6.83 -2.66 -5.72
N SER A 82 -6.45 -2.43 -6.98
CA SER A 82 -5.20 -1.75 -7.33
C SER A 82 -5.35 -0.25 -7.12
N LEU A 83 -4.33 0.41 -6.58
CA LEU A 83 -4.34 1.87 -6.36
C LEU A 83 -4.29 2.64 -7.68
N TYR A 84 -3.36 2.30 -8.57
CA TYR A 84 -3.07 3.09 -9.76
C TYR A 84 -3.82 2.54 -10.98
N THR A 85 -5.14 2.69 -11.00
CA THR A 85 -5.98 2.37 -12.18
C THR A 85 -6.47 3.63 -12.87
N ASP A 86 -6.91 3.52 -14.13
CA ASP A 86 -7.57 4.61 -14.86
C ASP A 86 -8.79 5.18 -14.12
N GLU A 87 -9.35 4.41 -13.18
CA GLU A 87 -10.47 4.78 -12.32
C GLU A 87 -10.04 5.22 -10.91
N HIS A 88 -8.78 5.63 -10.72
CA HIS A 88 -8.24 6.05 -9.41
C HIS A 88 -9.16 7.02 -8.65
N ALA A 89 -9.76 7.99 -9.34
CA ALA A 89 -10.70 8.93 -8.70
C ALA A 89 -11.94 8.25 -8.11
N LYS A 90 -12.50 7.24 -8.81
CA LYS A 90 -13.65 6.47 -8.32
C LYS A 90 -13.24 5.55 -7.16
N VAL A 91 -12.09 4.89 -7.29
CA VAL A 91 -11.52 4.01 -6.26
C VAL A 91 -11.22 4.81 -4.98
N SER A 92 -10.56 5.95 -5.10
CA SER A 92 -10.26 6.86 -4.00
C SER A 92 -11.54 7.32 -3.29
N ARG A 93 -12.57 7.72 -4.04
CA ARG A 93 -13.87 8.10 -3.46
C ARG A 93 -14.56 6.95 -2.73
N LEU A 94 -14.51 5.74 -3.29
CA LEU A 94 -15.08 4.54 -2.68
C LEU A 94 -14.36 4.21 -1.36
N ILE A 95 -13.03 4.16 -1.38
CA ILE A 95 -12.23 3.84 -0.19
C ILE A 95 -12.45 4.89 0.90
N ARG A 96 -12.43 6.19 0.58
CA ARG A 96 -12.72 7.26 1.55
C ARG A 96 -14.09 7.10 2.19
N ARG A 97 -15.10 6.76 1.38
CA ARG A 97 -16.46 6.51 1.89
C ARG A 97 -16.52 5.27 2.77
N MET A 98 -15.78 4.21 2.46
CA MET A 98 -15.66 3.04 3.31
C MET A 98 -15.02 3.40 4.65
N LEU A 99 -13.84 4.02 4.65
CA LEU A 99 -13.14 4.41 5.88
C LEU A 99 -14.03 5.25 6.81
N ALA A 100 -14.67 6.29 6.27
CA ALA A 100 -15.56 7.14 7.06
C ALA A 100 -16.78 6.39 7.62
N PHE A 101 -17.35 5.44 6.86
CA PHE A 101 -18.49 4.66 7.32
C PHE A 101 -18.12 3.71 8.47
N PHE A 102 -16.99 3.00 8.35
CA PHE A 102 -16.52 2.10 9.40
C PHE A 102 -16.05 2.86 10.65
N GLU A 103 -15.41 4.02 10.47
CA GLU A 103 -15.05 4.93 11.57
C GLU A 103 -16.30 5.42 12.32
N SER A 104 -17.36 5.82 11.60
CA SER A 104 -18.63 6.25 12.22
C SER A 104 -19.34 5.16 13.03
N LYS A 105 -18.96 3.90 12.81
CA LYS A 105 -19.51 2.72 13.49
C LYS A 105 -18.60 2.18 14.59
N ASP A 106 -17.43 2.80 14.81
CA ASP A 106 -16.39 2.31 15.72
C ASP A 106 -15.97 0.85 15.40
N ILE A 107 -15.86 0.55 14.10
CA ILE A 107 -15.43 -0.77 13.63
C ILE A 107 -13.99 -0.66 13.13
N PRO A 108 -13.02 -1.31 13.80
CA PRO A 108 -11.63 -1.26 13.38
C PRO A 108 -11.44 -2.02 12.06
N LEU A 109 -10.66 -1.43 11.16
CA LEU A 109 -10.31 -2.00 9.86
C LEU A 109 -8.84 -2.40 9.82
N THR A 110 -8.57 -3.57 9.25
CA THR A 110 -7.22 -3.99 8.87
C THR A 110 -7.03 -3.71 7.39
N ILE A 111 -6.09 -2.81 7.09
CA ILE A 111 -5.74 -2.37 5.74
C ILE A 111 -4.34 -2.87 5.44
N LEU A 112 -4.16 -3.60 4.34
CA LEU A 112 -2.84 -4.00 3.87
C LEU A 112 -2.55 -3.44 2.48
N LYS A 113 -1.30 -3.02 2.30
CA LYS A 113 -0.70 -2.74 1.00
C LYS A 113 0.17 -3.94 0.61
N ILE A 114 -0.30 -4.74 -0.32
CA ILE A 114 0.41 -5.93 -0.81
C ILE A 114 0.99 -5.65 -2.20
N GLY A 115 2.17 -6.22 -2.48
CA GLY A 115 2.75 -6.19 -3.81
C GLY A 115 1.94 -7.06 -4.78
N PRO A 116 2.10 -6.91 -6.10
CA PRO A 116 1.35 -7.66 -7.10
C PRO A 116 1.70 -9.15 -7.14
N GLN A 117 2.82 -9.56 -6.52
CA GLN A 117 3.18 -10.97 -6.36
C GLN A 117 2.70 -11.55 -5.01
N ASP A 118 2.27 -10.69 -4.08
CA ASP A 118 1.77 -11.09 -2.78
C ASP A 118 0.26 -11.28 -2.85
N SER A 119 -0.24 -12.34 -2.23
CA SER A 119 -1.68 -12.62 -2.15
C SER A 119 -2.13 -12.58 -0.71
N TRP A 120 -3.26 -11.93 -0.47
CA TRP A 120 -3.97 -11.97 0.81
C TRP A 120 -4.16 -13.41 1.34
N TYR A 121 -4.42 -14.36 0.45
CA TYR A 121 -4.64 -15.76 0.82
C TYR A 121 -3.35 -16.55 1.08
N ALA A 122 -2.21 -16.05 0.60
CA ALA A 122 -0.92 -16.71 0.77
C ALA A 122 -0.23 -16.32 2.09
N VAL A 123 -0.61 -15.19 2.68
CA VAL A 123 0.02 -14.67 3.91
C VAL A 123 -0.84 -15.01 5.13
N ASP A 124 -0.24 -15.68 6.12
CA ASP A 124 -0.87 -15.94 7.42
C ASP A 124 -1.29 -14.63 8.11
N PRO A 125 -2.52 -14.54 8.68
CA PRO A 125 -3.01 -13.34 9.36
C PRO A 125 -2.04 -12.76 10.38
N GLU A 126 -1.39 -13.62 11.16
CA GLU A 126 -0.44 -13.25 12.22
C GLU A 126 0.88 -12.70 11.68
N ARG A 127 1.16 -12.90 10.39
CA ARG A 127 2.38 -12.41 9.74
C ARG A 127 2.12 -11.16 8.89
N ARG A 128 0.89 -10.64 8.85
CA ARG A 128 0.49 -9.53 7.96
C ARG A 128 0.94 -8.15 8.43
N ASP A 129 1.47 -8.03 9.64
CA ASP A 129 1.91 -6.74 10.21
C ASP A 129 2.87 -5.92 9.32
N PRO A 130 3.85 -6.51 8.60
CA PRO A 130 4.71 -5.75 7.70
C PRO A 130 3.98 -5.06 6.54
N TRP A 131 2.81 -5.57 6.17
CA TRP A 131 1.98 -5.00 5.10
C TRP A 131 0.87 -4.10 5.63
N LYS A 132 0.67 -4.03 6.96
CA LYS A 132 -0.35 -3.18 7.58
C LYS A 132 0.02 -1.72 7.38
N ILE A 133 -0.95 -0.96 6.89
CA ILE A 133 -0.85 0.49 6.80
C ILE A 133 -1.97 1.13 7.61
N ALA A 134 -1.67 2.27 8.22
CA ALA A 134 -2.69 3.07 8.90
C ALA A 134 -3.68 3.66 7.87
N PRO A 135 -4.95 3.91 8.25
CA PRO A 135 -5.92 4.60 7.39
C PRO A 135 -5.38 5.93 6.83
N GLN A 136 -4.64 6.69 7.63
CA GLN A 136 -4.02 7.95 7.23
C GLN A 136 -2.96 7.75 6.15
N ALA A 137 -2.17 6.68 6.23
CA ALA A 137 -1.21 6.33 5.20
C ALA A 137 -1.92 5.90 3.90
N LEU A 138 -3.04 5.19 3.98
CA LEU A 138 -3.87 4.89 2.81
C LEU A 138 -4.43 6.15 2.16
N LEU A 139 -4.93 7.10 2.96
CA LEU A 139 -5.43 8.38 2.45
C LEU A 139 -4.31 9.16 1.75
N ALA A 140 -3.11 9.23 2.34
CA ALA A 140 -1.96 9.85 1.71
C ALA A 140 -1.58 9.17 0.38
N LEU A 141 -1.67 7.83 0.30
CA LEU A 141 -1.45 7.09 -0.96
C LEU A 141 -2.52 7.40 -2.02
N LEU A 142 -3.77 7.65 -1.61
CA LEU A 142 -4.85 8.04 -2.50
C LEU A 142 -4.82 9.51 -2.93
N ASP A 143 -4.14 10.36 -2.16
CA ASP A 143 -3.91 11.77 -2.48
C ASP A 143 -2.63 11.97 -3.32
N ALA A 144 -1.70 11.02 -3.25
CA ALA A 144 -0.56 10.97 -4.16
C ALA A 144 -1.06 10.73 -5.59
N VAL A 145 -1.07 11.80 -6.39
CA VAL A 145 -1.24 11.70 -7.84
C VAL A 145 -0.09 10.80 -8.34
N PRO A 146 -0.35 9.70 -9.08
CA PRO A 146 0.74 9.03 -9.77
C PRO A 146 1.35 10.11 -10.65
N ASP A 147 2.62 10.46 -10.39
CA ASP A 147 3.36 11.36 -11.24
C ASP A 147 3.34 10.74 -12.64
N GLY A 148 2.36 11.15 -13.43
CA GLY A 148 2.27 10.83 -14.83
C GLY A 148 3.39 11.62 -15.42
N GLY A 149 4.58 11.00 -15.44
CA GLY A 149 5.83 11.62 -15.79
C GLY A 149 5.62 12.53 -16.98
N ALA A 150 5.47 13.81 -16.68
CA ALA A 150 5.44 14.85 -17.66
C ALA A 150 6.86 14.90 -18.19
N GLN A 151 7.15 14.09 -19.22
CA GLN A 151 8.14 14.47 -20.22
C GLN A 151 7.56 15.64 -21.02
N ALA A 152 7.30 16.75 -20.33
CA ALA A 152 7.21 18.05 -20.94
C ALA A 152 8.65 18.48 -21.25
N ALA A 153 9.03 18.23 -22.50
CA ALA A 153 9.91 19.07 -23.29
C ALA A 153 11.10 19.74 -22.56
N LEU A 154 12.23 19.05 -22.52
CA LEU A 154 13.51 19.74 -22.69
C LEU A 154 13.75 19.92 -24.19
N SER A 155 13.14 20.97 -24.76
CA SER A 155 13.66 21.63 -25.95
C SER A 155 14.25 22.96 -25.51
N THR A 156 15.58 23.05 -25.55
CA THR A 156 16.37 24.10 -26.21
C THR A 156 17.83 23.78 -26.04
#